data_AF-A0A1G0B6D3-F1
#
_entry.id   AF-A0A1G0B6D3-F1
#
_cell.length_a   1.000
_cell.length_b   1.000
_cell.length_c   1.000
_cell.angle_alpha   90.00
_cell.angle_beta   90.00
_cell.angle_gamma   90.00
#
_symmetry.space_group_name_H-M   'P 1'
#
loop_
_entity.id
_entity.type
_entity.pdbx_description
1 polymer ?
#
loop_
_entity_poly.entity_id
_entity_poly.type
_entity_poly.pdbx_seq_one_letter_code
_entity_poly.pdbx_strand_id
1 'polypeptide(L)' 'MPKTREHGLSLAKRDPLATFLKLKASMGRRHAPCVLYTLLAAKHFLDSGEAIPWWMFTQQGRELLISRD' A
#
# COMPACT_ATOMS: atom_id res chain seq x y z
N MET A 1 -21.56 -6.09 25.26
CA MET A 1 -20.93 -4.75 25.08
C MET A 1 -20.24 -4.73 23.72
N PRO A 2 -20.60 -3.86 22.77
CA PRO A 2 -19.79 -3.73 21.57
C PRO A 2 -18.50 -3.00 21.97
N LYS A 3 -17.35 -3.67 21.84
CA LYS A 3 -16.05 -2.99 21.86
C LYS A 3 -16.07 -2.01 20.69
N THR A 4 -16.11 -0.71 20.98
CA THR A 4 -15.67 0.33 20.06
C THR A 4 -14.23 0.00 19.70
N ARG A 5 -14.02 -0.75 18.61
CA ARG A 5 -12.71 -0.90 18.02
C ARG A 5 -12.40 0.48 17.47
N GLU A 6 -11.48 1.16 18.13
CA GLU A 6 -10.76 2.29 17.55
C GLU A 6 -10.04 1.72 16.33
N HIS A 7 -10.69 1.80 15.18
CA HIS A 7 -10.24 1.15 13.96
C HIS A 7 -8.97 1.87 13.50
N GLY A 8 -7.83 1.24 13.80
CA GLY A 8 -6.53 1.62 13.29
C GLY A 8 -6.63 1.97 11.80
N LEU A 9 -6.00 3.08 11.43
CA LEU A 9 -6.09 3.72 10.12
C LEU A 9 -6.20 2.72 8.97
N SER A 10 -7.41 2.55 8.45
CA SER A 10 -7.67 1.64 7.32
C SER A 10 -6.84 2.05 6.11
N LEU A 11 -6.19 1.09 5.47
CA LEU A 11 -5.50 1.28 4.19
C LEU A 11 -6.45 1.79 3.10
N ALA A 12 -7.76 1.53 3.23
CA ALA A 12 -8.78 2.06 2.30
C ALA A 12 -8.71 3.59 2.19
N LYS A 13 -8.41 4.28 3.31
CA LYS A 13 -8.32 5.74 3.39
C LYS A 13 -6.90 6.28 3.19
N ARG A 14 -5.93 5.42 2.87
CA ARG A 14 -4.52 5.80 2.73
C ARG A 14 -4.07 5.64 1.29
N ASP A 15 -3.23 6.56 0.85
CA ASP A 15 -2.51 6.43 -0.41
C ASP A 15 -1.38 5.39 -0.26
N PRO A 16 -1.33 4.35 -1.12
CA PRO A 16 -0.30 3.31 -1.06
C PRO A 16 1.12 3.84 -1.20
N LEU A 17 1.34 4.82 -2.10
CA LEU A 17 2.66 5.38 -2.35
C LEU A 17 3.14 6.21 -1.15
N ALA A 18 2.29 7.08 -0.59
CA ALA A 18 2.60 7.84 0.62
C ALA A 18 2.85 6.91 1.82
N THR A 19 2.13 5.80 1.92
CA THR A 19 2.34 4.79 2.97
C THR A 19 3.71 4.11 2.80
N PHE A 20 4.05 3.69 1.58
CA PHE A 20 5.35 3.12 1.25
C PHE A 20 6.51 4.06 1.60
N LEU A 21 6.39 5.35 1.26
CA LEU A 21 7.42 6.36 1.54
C LEU A 21 7.59 6.61 3.06
N LYS A 22 6.49 6.64 3.82
CA LYS A 22 6.55 6.75 5.29
C LYS A 22 7.23 5.55 5.93
N LEU A 23 6.96 4.34 5.43
CA LEU A 23 7.62 3.11 5.90
C LEU A 23 9.12 3.11 5.64
N LYS A 24 9.56 3.67 4.50
CA LYS A 24 10.99 3.83 4.20
C LYS A 24 11.67 4.71 5.25
N ALA A 25 11.05 5.83 5.61
CA ALA A 25 11.60 6.76 6.60
C ALA A 25 11.70 6.13 8.01
N SER A 26 10.74 5.31 8.42
CA SER A 26 10.71 4.73 9.77
C SER A 26 11.64 3.53 9.96
N MET A 27 12.06 2.85 8.89
CA MET A 27 12.85 1.60 8.97
C MET A 27 14.33 1.77 8.56
N GLY A 28 14.74 3.00 8.23
CA GLY A 28 16.14 3.36 7.97
C GLY A 28 16.76 2.76 6.69
N ARG A 29 15.98 2.08 5.84
CA ARG A 29 16.43 1.51 4.56
C ARG A 29 15.36 1.65 3.47
N ARG A 30 15.79 1.67 2.21
CA ARG A 30 14.87 1.60 1.05
C ARG A 30 14.22 0.21 1.02
N HIS A 31 12.89 0.18 1.12
CA HIS A 31 12.12 -1.05 0.95
C HIS A 31 12.20 -1.54 -0.49
N ALA A 32 12.16 -2.87 -0.66
CA ALA A 32 12.00 -3.46 -1.97
C ALA A 32 10.69 -2.97 -2.62
N PRO A 33 10.68 -2.69 -3.95
CA PRO A 33 9.48 -2.20 -4.64
C PRO A 33 8.24 -3.10 -4.50
N CYS A 34 8.42 -4.40 -4.25
CA CYS A 34 7.31 -5.33 -4.03
C CYS A 34 6.39 -4.91 -2.87
N VAL A 35 6.91 -4.21 -1.86
CA VAL A 35 6.09 -3.69 -0.75
C VAL A 35 5.05 -2.67 -1.24
N LEU A 36 5.41 -1.80 -2.20
CA LEU A 36 4.45 -0.88 -2.82
C LEU A 36 3.36 -1.65 -3.57
N TYR A 37 3.73 -2.70 -4.30
CA TYR A 37 2.80 -3.49 -5.09
C TYR A 37 1.81 -4.26 -4.20
N THR A 38 2.28 -4.76 -3.05
CA THR A 38 1.41 -5.35 -2.02
C THR A 38 0.43 -4.33 -1.45
N LEU A 39 0.86 -3.09 -1.21
CA LEU A 39 -0.04 -2.03 -0.73
C LEU A 39 -1.09 -1.64 -1.78
N LEU A 40 -0.72 -1.63 -3.07
CA LEU A 40 -1.66 -1.42 -4.18
C LEU A 40 -2.71 -2.54 -4.24
N ALA A 41 -2.28 -3.80 -4.16
CA ALA A 41 -3.18 -4.95 -4.15
C ALA A 41 -4.12 -4.94 -2.92
N ALA A 42 -3.58 -4.60 -1.74
CA ALA A 42 -4.38 -4.48 -0.53
C ALA A 42 -5.42 -3.35 -0.64
N LYS A 43 -5.05 -2.20 -1.22
CA LYS A 43 -6.00 -1.11 -1.46
C LYS A 43 -7.07 -1.52 -2.47
N HIS A 44 -6.68 -2.16 -3.57
CA HIS A 44 -7.63 -2.68 -4.55
C HIS A 44 -8.66 -3.60 -3.89
N PHE A 45 -8.21 -4.60 -3.12
CA PHE A 45 -9.12 -5.49 -2.39
C PHE A 45 -10.06 -4.74 -1.43
N LEU A 46 -9.56 -3.73 -0.72
CA LEU A 46 -10.39 -2.94 0.20
C LEU A 46 -11.42 -2.06 -0.52
N ASP A 47 -11.13 -1.62 -1.75
CA ASP A 47 -12.01 -0.77 -2.55
C ASP A 47 -13.02 -1.59 -3.37
N SER A 48 -12.61 -2.74 -3.93
CA SER A 48 -13.41 -3.55 -4.86
C SER A 48 -13.99 -4.84 -4.25
N GLY A 49 -13.40 -5.34 -3.16
CA GLY A 49 -13.67 -6.69 -2.63
C GLY A 49 -13.00 -7.83 -3.42
N GLU A 50 -12.28 -7.52 -4.50
CA GLU A 50 -11.64 -8.51 -5.36
C GLU A 50 -10.18 -8.77 -4.94
N ALA A 51 -9.84 -10.05 -4.75
CA ALA A 51 -8.49 -10.45 -4.36
C ALA A 51 -7.63 -10.73 -5.60
N ILE A 52 -6.81 -9.75 -5.99
CA ILE A 52 -5.88 -9.86 -7.11
C ILE A 52 -4.45 -10.04 -6.60
N PRO A 53 -3.62 -10.91 -7.22
CA PRO A 53 -2.23 -11.06 -6.84
C PRO A 53 -1.41 -9.77 -7.00
N TRP A 54 -0.49 -9.51 -6.07
CA TRP A 54 0.27 -8.25 -6.04
C TRP A 54 1.13 -8.03 -7.30
N TRP A 55 1.60 -9.08 -7.97
CA TRP A 55 2.46 -8.93 -9.16
C TRP A 55 1.73 -8.32 -10.35
N MET A 56 0.39 -8.32 -10.37
CA MET A 56 -0.40 -7.59 -11.38
C MET A 56 -0.19 -6.08 -11.29
N PHE A 57 0.22 -5.57 -10.12
CA PHE A 57 0.49 -4.15 -9.87
C PHE A 57 1.94 -3.74 -10.12
N THR A 58 2.78 -4.65 -10.64
CA THR A 58 4.21 -4.38 -10.85
C THR A 58 4.43 -3.23 -11.84
N GLN A 59 3.67 -3.17 -12.94
CA GLN A 59 3.80 -2.09 -13.92
C GLN A 59 3.43 -0.74 -13.32
N GLN A 60 2.21 -0.62 -12.78
CA GLN A 60 1.72 0.59 -12.12
C GLN A 60 2.67 1.07 -11.03
N GLY A 61 3.14 0.16 -10.17
CA GLY A 61 4.04 0.52 -9.09
C GLY A 61 5.42 0.97 -9.57
N ARG A 62 5.95 0.42 -10.67
CA ARG A 62 7.19 0.92 -11.29
C ARG A 62 7.02 2.33 -11.84
N GLU A 63 5.94 2.59 -12.55
CA GLU A 63 5.62 3.92 -13.09
C GLU A 63 5.54 4.95 -11.96
N LEU A 64 4.83 4.64 -10.87
CA LEU A 64 4.76 5.49 -9.69
C LEU A 64 6.11 5.80 -9.04
N LEU A 65 7.06 4.86 -9.08
CA LEU A 65 8.40 5.07 -8.54
C LEU A 65 9.28 5.90 -9.48
N ILE A 66 9.20 5.66 -10.79
CA ILE A 66 9.96 6.40 -11.82
C ILE A 66 9.49 7.85 -11.87
N SER A 67 8.19 8.11 -11.81
CA SER A 67 7.63 9.48 -11.84
C SER A 67 7.99 10.32 -10.60
N ARG A 68 8.75 9.78 -9.63
CA ARG A 68 9.21 10.50 -8.44
C ARG A 68 10.73 10.62 -8.31
N ASP A 69 11.50 9.98 -9.20
CA ASP A 69 12.95 10.19 -9.35
C ASP A 69 13.20 11.42 -10.22
#